data_AF-A0A060WUW5-F1
#
_entry.id   AF-A0A060WUW5-F1
#
_cell.length_a   1.000
_cell.length_b   1.000
_cell.length_c   1.000
_cell.angle_alpha   90.00
_cell.angle_beta   90.00
_cell.angle_gamma   90.00
#
_symmetry.space_group_name_H-M   'P 1'
#
loop_
_entity.id
_entity.type
_entity.pdbx_description
1 polymer ?
#
loop_
_entity_poly.entity_id
_entity_poly.type
_entity_poly.pdbx_seq_one_letter_code
_entity_poly.pdbx_strand_id
1 'polypeptide(L)' 'MFVLFCTTTYVCVAVTKEYQDALSRITAVVEKHKKGLVPGVPQLNMCDMAVMNWAPPGCEKLGKCLKAPKSQPWKCDWPH' A
#
# COMPACT_ATOMS: atom_id res chain seq x y z
N MET A 1 26.58 -4.38 10.28
CA MET A 1 27.35 -4.44 9.03
C MET A 1 26.96 -5.67 8.18
N PHE A 2 25.67 -5.87 7.87
CA PHE A 2 25.21 -7.06 7.10
C PHE A 2 24.04 -6.80 6.13
N VAL A 3 23.58 -5.55 5.99
CA VAL A 3 22.44 -5.21 5.11
C VAL A 3 22.89 -4.54 3.81
N LEU A 4 24.20 -4.42 3.58
CA LEU A 4 24.76 -3.49 2.60
C LEU A 4 25.12 -4.07 1.23
N PHE A 5 24.86 -5.35 0.93
CA PHE A 5 25.29 -5.96 -0.34
C PHE A 5 24.18 -6.54 -1.22
N CYS A 6 22.90 -6.28 -0.92
CA CYS A 6 21.79 -6.68 -1.81
C CYS A 6 21.31 -5.53 -2.70
N THR A 7 22.21 -4.62 -3.06
CA THR A 7 21.93 -3.56 -4.05
C THR A 7 23.00 -3.63 -5.14
N THR A 8 22.54 -4.06 -6.31
CA THR A 8 23.14 -3.95 -7.66
C THR A 8 24.39 -4.77 -8.05
N THR A 9 25.04 -5.55 -7.19
CA THR A 9 26.20 -6.41 -7.61
C THR A 9 26.16 -7.89 -7.19
N TYR A 10 25.34 -8.28 -6.21
CA TYR A 10 25.31 -9.66 -5.69
C TYR A 10 23.94 -10.32 -5.92
N VAL A 11 23.91 -11.41 -6.69
CA VAL A 11 22.71 -12.24 -6.85
C VAL A 11 22.57 -13.11 -5.60
N CYS A 12 21.53 -12.88 -4.81
CA CYS A 12 21.14 -13.78 -3.72
C CYS A 12 20.57 -15.08 -4.30
N VAL A 13 21.44 -16.03 -4.61
CA VAL A 13 21.05 -17.36 -5.10
C VAL A 13 20.52 -18.18 -3.93
N ALA A 14 19.36 -18.83 -4.12
CA ALA A 14 18.66 -19.56 -3.06
C ALA A 14 19.50 -20.66 -2.37
N VAL A 15 20.52 -21.21 -3.04
CA VAL A 15 21.38 -22.26 -2.48
C VAL A 15 22.55 -21.74 -1.65
N THR A 16 22.79 -20.43 -1.59
CA THR A 16 23.91 -19.89 -0.81
C THR A 16 23.60 -19.93 0.67
N LYS A 17 24.64 -20.13 1.48
CA LYS A 17 24.54 -20.06 2.94
C LYS A 17 24.01 -18.69 3.41
N GLU A 18 24.47 -17.62 2.78
CA GLU A 18 23.99 -16.26 3.08
C GLU A 18 22.48 -16.13 2.92
N TYR A 19 21.93 -16.65 1.81
CA TYR A 19 20.49 -16.63 1.57
C TYR A 19 19.73 -17.48 2.60
N GLN A 20 20.20 -18.69 2.90
CA GLN A 20 19.56 -19.59 3.86
C GLN A 20 19.58 -19.02 5.29
N ASP A 21 20.69 -18.43 5.71
CA ASP A 21 20.83 -17.78 7.01
C ASP A 21 19.90 -16.56 7.13
N ALA A 22 19.80 -15.75 6.07
CA ALA A 22 18.87 -14.62 6.02
C ALA A 22 17.41 -15.07 5.99
N LEU A 23 17.08 -16.07 5.17
CA LEU A 23 15.73 -16.63 5.03
C LEU A 23 15.24 -17.17 6.37
N SER A 24 16.06 -17.94 7.09
CA SER A 24 15.72 -18.50 8.41
C SER A 24 15.35 -17.40 9.40
N ARG A 25 16.16 -16.34 9.46
CA ARG A 25 15.92 -15.20 10.36
C ARG A 25 14.68 -14.39 9.97
N ILE A 26 14.50 -14.10 8.69
CA ILE A 26 13.37 -13.30 8.20
C ILE A 26 12.05 -14.07 8.37
N THR A 27 12.03 -15.35 7.99
CA THR A 27 10.83 -16.19 8.04
C THR A 27 10.29 -16.27 9.46
N ALA A 28 11.15 -16.51 10.45
CA ALA A 28 10.72 -16.57 11.86
C ALA A 28 10.04 -15.26 12.32
N VAL A 29 10.57 -14.11 11.92
CA VAL A 29 9.98 -12.80 12.26
C VAL A 29 8.66 -12.56 11.52
N VAL A 30 8.60 -12.91 10.23
CA VAL A 30 7.39 -12.78 9.40
C VAL A 30 6.26 -13.65 9.94
N GLU A 31 6.55 -14.89 10.32
CA GLU A 31 5.55 -15.78 10.91
C GLU A 31 5.01 -15.23 12.22
N LYS A 32 5.90 -14.73 13.11
CA LYS A 32 5.48 -14.10 14.36
C LYS A 32 4.60 -12.87 14.10
N HIS A 33 4.98 -12.03 13.14
CA HIS A 33 4.20 -10.85 12.74
C HIS A 33 2.81 -11.24 12.24
N LYS A 34 2.72 -12.19 11.30
CA LYS A 34 1.44 -12.66 10.74
C LYS A 34 0.53 -13.27 11.79
N LYS A 35 1.06 -14.03 12.75
CA LYS A 35 0.28 -14.61 13.85
C LYS A 35 -0.31 -13.56 14.79
N GLY A 36 0.37 -12.43 14.96
CA GLY A 36 -0.09 -11.31 15.81
C GLY A 36 -0.88 -10.22 15.06
N LEU A 37 -0.93 -10.28 13.74
CA LEU A 37 -1.59 -9.27 12.93
C LEU A 37 -3.10 -9.49 12.91
N VAL A 38 -3.85 -8.47 13.34
CA VAL A 38 -5.30 -8.38 13.14
C VAL A 38 -5.55 -7.34 12.04
N PRO A 39 -5.86 -7.76 10.79
CA PRO A 39 -6.07 -6.83 9.69
C PRO A 39 -7.32 -5.96 9.91
N GLY A 40 -7.21 -4.67 9.57
CA GLY A 40 -8.35 -3.78 9.51
C GLY A 40 -9.23 -4.00 8.27
N VAL A 41 -10.41 -3.40 8.26
CA VAL A 41 -11.30 -3.40 7.08
C VAL A 41 -10.66 -2.58 5.95
N PRO A 42 -10.58 -3.10 4.71
CA PRO A 42 -9.95 -2.40 3.60
C PRO A 42 -10.71 -1.13 3.22
N GLN A 43 -10.04 0.02 3.35
CA GLN A 43 -10.63 1.34 3.07
C GLN A 43 -10.54 1.75 1.59
N LEU A 44 -9.65 1.12 0.82
CA LEU A 44 -9.31 1.53 -0.55
C LEU A 44 -10.07 0.72 -1.63
N ASN A 45 -11.10 -0.03 -1.23
CA ASN A 45 -11.83 -0.91 -2.13
C ASN A 45 -13.04 -0.23 -2.79
N MET A 46 -13.46 0.93 -2.29
CA MET A 46 -14.66 1.63 -2.76
C MET A 46 -14.30 2.99 -3.31
N CYS A 47 -14.84 3.30 -4.49
CA CYS A 47 -14.64 4.54 -5.21
C CYS A 47 -16.00 5.19 -5.51
N ASP A 48 -16.01 6.51 -5.61
CA ASP A 48 -17.17 7.29 -6.03
C ASP A 48 -16.71 8.59 -6.71
N MET A 49 -17.26 8.91 -7.88
CA MET A 49 -16.92 10.17 -8.57
C MET A 49 -17.40 11.38 -7.77
N ALA A 50 -18.48 11.25 -7.00
CA ALA A 50 -19.08 12.37 -6.28
C ALA A 50 -18.25 12.83 -5.07
N VAL A 51 -17.36 11.99 -4.54
CA VAL A 51 -16.54 12.31 -3.35
C VAL A 51 -15.18 12.92 -3.69
N MET A 52 -14.92 13.20 -4.97
CA MET A 52 -13.73 13.93 -5.38
C MET A 52 -13.76 15.39 -4.90
N ASN A 53 -12.67 16.12 -5.12
CA ASN A 53 -12.46 17.51 -4.67
C ASN A 53 -13.29 18.55 -5.46
N TRP A 54 -14.59 18.32 -5.63
CA TRP A 54 -15.49 19.24 -6.34
C TRP A 54 -15.70 20.56 -5.59
N ALA A 55 -15.86 20.50 -4.26
CA ALA A 55 -16.10 21.67 -3.43
C ALA A 55 -15.36 21.54 -2.09
N PRO A 56 -14.01 21.65 -2.09
CA PRO A 56 -13.24 21.60 -0.86
C PRO A 56 -13.52 22.84 0.02
N PRO A 57 -13.35 22.74 1.35
CA PRO A 57 -13.56 23.87 2.25
C PRO A 57 -12.80 25.14 1.81
N GLY A 58 -13.52 26.25 1.68
CA GLY A 58 -12.96 27.54 1.26
C GLY A 58 -13.06 27.84 -0.24
N CYS A 59 -13.60 26.92 -1.04
CA CYS A 59 -13.83 27.15 -2.47
C CYS A 59 -14.83 28.30 -2.73
N GLU A 60 -15.74 28.58 -1.80
CA GLU A 60 -16.80 29.60 -1.93
C GLU A 60 -16.19 31.00 -1.98
N LYS A 61 -15.22 31.28 -1.09
CA LYS A 61 -14.50 32.56 -1.05
C LYS A 61 -13.65 32.80 -2.30
N LEU A 62 -13.20 31.71 -2.92
CA LEU A 62 -12.40 31.76 -4.15
C LEU A 62 -13.25 31.73 -5.42
N GLY A 63 -14.57 31.48 -5.32
CA GLY A 63 -15.44 31.27 -6.47
C GLY A 63 -15.04 30.06 -7.31
N LYS A 64 -14.46 29.02 -6.69
CA LYS A 64 -13.88 27.84 -7.37
C LYS A 64 -14.60 26.52 -7.07
N CYS A 65 -15.76 26.57 -6.42
CA CYS A 65 -16.55 25.36 -6.20
C CYS A 65 -17.11 24.84 -7.53
N LEU A 66 -17.04 23.53 -7.73
CA LEU A 66 -17.60 22.83 -8.87
C LEU A 66 -18.79 21.96 -8.42
N LYS A 67 -19.71 21.70 -9.34
CA LYS A 67 -20.85 20.81 -9.08
C LYS A 67 -20.43 19.35 -9.24
N ALA A 68 -20.55 18.57 -8.17
CA ALA A 68 -20.29 17.14 -8.21
C ALA A 68 -21.33 16.37 -9.06
N PRO A 69 -20.95 15.24 -9.69
CA PRO A 69 -21.89 14.30 -10.29
C PRO A 69 -22.73 13.58 -9.21
N LYS A 70 -23.74 12.82 -9.64
CA LYS A 70 -24.52 11.98 -8.73
C LYS A 70 -23.64 10.85 -8.17
N SER A 71 -23.68 10.67 -6.86
CA SER A 71 -22.99 9.58 -6.16
C SER A 71 -23.51 8.22 -6.64
N GLN A 72 -22.57 7.33 -6.93
CA GLN A 72 -22.81 5.93 -7.22
C GLN A 72 -21.56 5.16 -6.78
N PRO A 73 -21.49 4.61 -5.56
CA PRO A 73 -20.30 3.89 -5.12
C PRO A 73 -20.06 2.59 -5.90
N TRP A 74 -18.82 2.32 -6.31
CA TRP A 74 -18.41 1.07 -6.97
C TRP A 74 -17.08 0.54 -6.41
N LYS A 75 -16.72 -0.70 -6.75
CA LYS A 75 -15.40 -1.25 -6.39
C LYS A 75 -14.31 -0.62 -7.26
N CYS A 76 -13.30 -0.01 -6.64
CA CYS A 76 -12.17 0.56 -7.36
C CYS A 76 -11.48 -0.50 -8.24
N ASP A 77 -10.97 -0.08 -9.39
CA ASP A 77 -10.19 -0.95 -10.28
C ASP A 77 -8.70 -0.83 -9.97
N TRP A 78 -8.09 -1.95 -9.57
CA TRP A 78 -6.68 -2.09 -9.23
C TRP A 78 -6.14 -3.32 -10.00
N PRO A 79 -4.92 -3.33 -10.57
CA PRO A 79 -3.86 -2.31 -10.51
C PRO A 79 -3.84 -1.30 -11.67
N HIS A 80 -4.68 -1.53 -12.69
CA HIS A 80 -4.80 -0.88 -14.02
C HIS A 80 -3.49 -0.56 -14.79
#